data_AF-A0A938V4F9-F1
#
_entry.id   AF-A0A938V4F9-F1
#
_cell.length_a   1.000
_cell.length_b   1.000
_cell.length_c   1.000
_cell.angle_alpha   90.00
_cell.angle_beta   90.00
_cell.angle_gamma   90.00
#
_symmetry.space_group_name_H-M   'P 1'
#
loop_
_entity.id
_entity.type
_entity.pdbx_description
1 polymer ?
#
loop_
_entity_poly.entity_id
_entity_poly.type
_entity_poly.pdbx_seq_one_letter_code
_entity_poly.pdbx_strand_id
1 'polypeptide(L)'
;MKKHLAMIILPALFWAGCDSTAWQADTGATLAGSDASGEGRAASDSLRGVDTTSPDPLADGRSADNSNGGDASTSDLAALDAASTDAAVADGMDHDGSDSSSSCPNGVCPPVANVCVLACATPADCVYAGTAPGGIYDEDSWVCNSGRCAHLGCLSDAECSAQPGLDYASMKCVMVSGGYKSCLAACSAPGDCPHPSRVDSPLYGADNYECKAGVCSYIGCHSDAECQEGISGTALAWVCSSALYGFPICSTPCTTPSDCTYLAGNPIFDADNYACDLGICRHLGCQSDAECAEAYSATGLSYLCAESFMTR
;
A
#
# COMPACT_ATOMS: atom_id res chain seq x y z
N MET A 1 37.38 18.75 -6.80
CA MET A 1 36.63 18.12 -5.69
C MET A 1 35.30 17.63 -6.28
N LYS A 2 35.23 16.36 -6.69
CA LYS A 2 34.02 15.77 -7.28
C LYS A 2 33.14 15.29 -6.13
N LYS A 3 31.95 15.90 -5.96
CA LYS A 3 30.94 15.44 -5.01
C LYS A 3 30.29 14.18 -5.60
N HIS A 4 30.45 13.05 -4.93
CA HIS A 4 29.68 11.84 -5.22
C HIS A 4 28.29 11.99 -4.56
N LEU A 5 27.25 11.95 -5.39
CA LEU A 5 25.86 11.84 -4.94
C LEU A 5 25.64 10.36 -4.62
N ALA A 6 25.50 10.02 -3.33
CA ALA A 6 25.09 8.69 -2.91
C ALA A 6 23.57 8.59 -3.07
N MET A 7 23.10 7.73 -3.98
CA MET A 7 21.70 7.41 -4.15
C MET A 7 21.34 6.36 -3.10
N ILE A 8 20.53 6.76 -2.12
CA ILE A 8 20.15 5.96 -0.95
C ILE A 8 18.91 5.14 -1.33
N ILE A 9 19.05 3.82 -1.36
CA ILE A 9 17.93 2.88 -1.43
C ILE A 9 17.36 2.82 -0.01
N LEU A 10 16.23 3.48 0.22
CA LEU A 10 15.50 3.39 1.48
C LEU A 10 14.75 2.05 1.52
N PRO A 11 14.91 1.22 2.57
CA PRO A 11 14.06 0.05 2.75
C PRO A 11 12.63 0.52 3.05
N ALA A 12 11.72 0.24 2.12
CA ALA A 12 10.29 0.33 2.37
C ALA A 12 9.95 -0.65 3.50
N LEU A 13 9.48 -0.12 4.62
CA LEU A 13 8.94 -0.92 5.70
C LEU A 13 7.80 -1.79 5.16
N PHE A 14 7.90 -3.09 5.38
CA PHE A 14 6.85 -4.08 5.11
C PHE A 14 5.58 -3.69 5.89
N TRP A 15 4.68 -2.96 5.24
CA TRP A 15 3.29 -2.88 5.62
C TRP A 15 2.52 -3.84 4.72
N ALA A 16 1.85 -4.82 5.31
CA ALA A 16 0.88 -5.64 4.62
C ALA A 16 -0.31 -4.74 4.22
N GLY A 17 -0.22 -4.16 3.02
CA GLY A 17 -1.24 -3.29 2.42
C GLY A 17 -0.65 -1.99 1.88
N CYS A 18 -0.54 -1.92 0.55
CA CYS A 18 -0.18 -0.76 -0.28
C CYS A 18 1.31 -0.53 -0.59
N ASP A 19 1.66 -0.99 -1.79
CA ASP A 19 2.61 -0.41 -2.75
C ASP A 19 4.04 -0.07 -2.29
N SER A 20 4.96 -0.99 -2.56
CA SER A 20 6.39 -0.71 -2.58
C SER A 20 6.90 -0.71 -4.02
N THR A 21 6.95 0.46 -4.67
CA THR A 21 8.13 0.84 -5.46
C THR A 21 8.17 2.30 -5.87
N ALA A 22 9.31 2.94 -5.62
CA ALA A 22 9.94 3.79 -6.62
C ALA A 22 11.47 3.59 -6.55
N TRP A 23 12.11 3.55 -7.73
CA TRP A 23 13.56 3.57 -8.00
C TRP A 23 14.30 2.22 -8.05
N GLN A 24 14.14 1.49 -9.16
CA GLN A 24 15.21 0.62 -9.67
C GLN A 24 16.22 1.48 -10.44
N ALA A 25 17.47 1.48 -9.97
CA ALA A 25 18.61 2.01 -10.70
C ALA A 25 19.03 1.00 -11.79
N ASP A 26 18.96 1.42 -13.04
CA ASP A 26 19.50 0.72 -14.20
C ASP A 26 21.03 0.66 -14.07
N THR A 27 21.58 -0.50 -13.68
CA THR A 27 23.03 -0.71 -13.66
C THR A 27 23.50 -0.98 -15.08
N GLY A 28 23.86 0.09 -15.79
CA GLY A 28 24.54 0.03 -17.07
C GLY A 28 25.81 -0.83 -16.99
N ALA A 29 25.68 -2.11 -17.35
CA ALA A 29 26.80 -3.00 -17.56
C ALA A 29 27.55 -2.54 -18.83
N THR A 30 28.76 -2.04 -18.62
CA THR A 30 29.70 -1.73 -19.70
C THR A 30 30.16 -3.06 -20.30
N LEU A 31 29.57 -3.48 -21.42
CA LEU A 31 30.10 -4.59 -22.20
C LEU A 31 31.39 -4.15 -22.89
N ALA A 32 32.52 -4.65 -22.38
CA ALA A 32 33.79 -4.63 -23.08
C ALA A 32 33.64 -5.46 -24.37
N GLY A 33 34.01 -4.84 -25.49
CA GLY A 33 33.97 -5.44 -26.82
C GLY A 33 34.85 -6.68 -26.93
N SER A 34 34.40 -7.62 -27.76
CA SER A 34 35.24 -8.64 -28.37
C SER A 34 34.82 -8.77 -29.82
N ASP A 35 35.83 -8.67 -30.68
CA ASP A 35 35.74 -8.50 -32.11
C ASP A 35 35.05 -9.65 -32.86
N ALA A 36 34.55 -9.25 -34.02
CA ALA A 36 33.92 -10.04 -35.07
C ALA A 36 34.80 -11.13 -35.66
N SER A 37 34.18 -12.26 -36.06
CA SER A 37 34.25 -12.81 -37.43
C SER A 37 33.47 -14.13 -37.54
N GLY A 38 32.74 -14.32 -38.65
CA GLY A 38 32.33 -15.67 -39.08
C GLY A 38 30.92 -15.83 -39.64
N GLU A 39 30.78 -15.45 -40.91
CA GLU A 39 29.87 -15.92 -41.96
C GLU A 39 28.94 -17.13 -41.70
N GLY A 40 27.70 -17.05 -42.21
CA GLY A 40 26.84 -18.22 -42.39
C GLY A 40 25.45 -17.93 -42.93
N ARG A 41 25.33 -17.72 -44.24
CA ARG A 41 24.06 -17.71 -44.99
C ARG A 41 23.34 -19.06 -44.91
N ALA A 42 22.01 -19.07 -44.74
CA ALA A 42 21.12 -19.93 -45.51
C ALA A 42 19.68 -19.41 -45.45
N ALA A 43 19.08 -19.30 -46.64
CA ALA A 43 17.69 -18.94 -46.89
C ALA A 43 16.87 -20.20 -47.16
N SER A 44 15.60 -20.21 -46.72
CA SER A 44 14.45 -20.87 -47.35
C SER A 44 13.21 -20.53 -46.50
N ASP A 45 12.22 -19.75 -46.96
CA ASP A 45 11.26 -20.00 -48.05
C ASP A 45 10.22 -21.08 -47.68
N SER A 46 9.01 -20.66 -47.25
CA SER A 46 7.73 -21.20 -47.76
C SER A 46 6.48 -20.76 -46.98
N LEU A 47 5.66 -19.98 -47.70
CA LEU A 47 4.25 -20.25 -48.05
C LEU A 47 3.11 -20.15 -47.01
N ARG A 48 2.12 -19.33 -47.45
CA ARG A 48 0.64 -19.46 -47.35
C ARG A 48 0.05 -19.30 -45.94
N GLY A 49 -0.85 -18.36 -45.66
CA GLY A 49 -1.92 -17.81 -46.48
C GLY A 49 -3.23 -18.51 -46.12
N VAL A 50 -4.03 -17.94 -45.21
CA VAL A 50 -5.49 -18.12 -45.14
C VAL A 50 -6.12 -16.82 -44.63
N ASP A 51 -7.16 -16.46 -45.35
CA ASP A 51 -7.97 -15.26 -45.38
C ASP A 51 -9.31 -15.50 -44.64
N THR A 52 -9.97 -14.41 -44.24
CA THR A 52 -11.38 -14.26 -43.82
C THR A 52 -11.85 -15.03 -42.57
N THR A 53 -12.38 -14.37 -41.55
CA THR A 53 -13.74 -13.82 -41.58
C THR A 53 -13.96 -12.83 -40.44
N SER A 54 -14.41 -11.65 -40.83
CA SER A 54 -14.99 -10.62 -39.96
C SER A 54 -16.52 -10.67 -40.14
N PRO A 55 -17.32 -10.54 -39.08
CA PRO A 55 -18.71 -10.13 -39.22
C PRO A 55 -18.92 -8.72 -38.66
N ASP A 56 -19.28 -7.81 -39.56
CA ASP A 56 -20.10 -6.63 -39.29
C ASP A 56 -21.42 -7.02 -38.60
N PRO A 57 -22.03 -6.08 -37.85
CA PRO A 57 -23.44 -5.81 -38.12
C PRO A 57 -23.71 -4.31 -38.35
N LEU A 58 -24.24 -4.02 -39.53
CA LEU A 58 -24.99 -2.81 -39.87
C LEU A 58 -26.49 -3.00 -39.59
N ALA A 59 -27.15 -1.85 -39.41
CA ALA A 59 -28.59 -1.56 -39.54
C ALA A 59 -29.48 -1.91 -38.34
N ASP A 60 -30.48 -1.13 -37.93
CA ASP A 60 -30.98 0.19 -38.32
C ASP A 60 -32.13 0.52 -37.33
N GLY A 61 -32.33 1.80 -37.01
CA GLY A 61 -33.68 2.36 -37.08
C GLY A 61 -34.46 2.70 -35.80
N ARG A 62 -34.91 3.98 -35.81
CA ARG A 62 -36.12 4.60 -35.21
C ARG A 62 -35.89 5.29 -33.86
N SER A 63 -35.97 6.63 -33.70
CA SER A 63 -36.87 7.71 -34.18
C SER A 63 -38.05 8.00 -33.23
N ALA A 64 -38.15 9.29 -32.88
CA ALA A 64 -39.30 10.09 -32.44
C ALA A 64 -39.57 10.31 -30.93
N ASP A 65 -39.29 11.55 -30.50
CA ASP A 65 -40.21 12.56 -29.94
C ASP A 65 -41.18 12.23 -28.79
N ASN A 66 -41.02 12.92 -27.65
CA ASN A 66 -42.02 13.85 -27.07
C ASN A 66 -41.45 14.45 -25.76
N SER A 67 -41.22 15.76 -25.62
CA SER A 67 -42.17 16.87 -25.40
C SER A 67 -42.49 17.15 -23.93
N ASN A 68 -42.15 18.38 -23.49
CA ASN A 68 -42.79 19.22 -22.45
C ASN A 68 -42.93 18.67 -21.03
N GLY A 69 -42.77 19.42 -19.95
CA GLY A 69 -42.86 20.86 -19.70
C GLY A 69 -43.51 21.06 -18.31
N GLY A 70 -43.24 22.19 -17.65
CA GLY A 70 -43.90 22.61 -16.39
C GLY A 70 -42.88 22.95 -15.30
N ASP A 71 -42.52 24.23 -15.16
CA ASP A 71 -43.16 25.26 -14.32
C ASP A 71 -42.95 25.00 -12.81
N ALA A 72 -42.09 25.75 -12.12
CA ALA A 72 -42.21 27.16 -11.68
C ALA A 72 -42.90 27.30 -10.31
N SER A 73 -42.34 28.23 -9.51
CA SER A 73 -42.87 28.82 -8.25
C SER A 73 -42.44 28.10 -6.96
N THR A 74 -42.06 28.72 -5.84
CA THR A 74 -42.00 30.13 -5.37
C THR A 74 -41.24 30.06 -4.01
N SER A 75 -40.32 30.98 -3.73
CA SER A 75 -40.44 32.08 -2.74
C SER A 75 -40.65 31.69 -1.27
N ASP A 76 -39.70 32.17 -0.46
CA ASP A 76 -39.86 32.85 0.84
C ASP A 76 -40.48 32.09 2.04
N LEU A 77 -39.64 31.76 3.03
CA LEU A 77 -39.83 32.00 4.48
C LEU A 77 -38.42 32.07 5.11
N ALA A 78 -37.84 33.24 5.37
CA ALA A 78 -38.07 34.09 6.55
C ALA A 78 -37.74 33.42 7.90
N ALA A 79 -36.60 33.84 8.45
CA ALA A 79 -36.27 34.03 9.86
C ALA A 79 -37.16 33.39 10.95
N LEU A 80 -36.55 32.54 11.77
CA LEU A 80 -36.89 32.43 13.19
C LEU A 80 -35.60 32.36 14.01
N ASP A 81 -35.23 33.54 14.49
CA ASP A 81 -34.38 33.77 15.64
C ASP A 81 -35.23 33.47 16.89
N ALA A 82 -34.83 32.48 17.67
CA ALA A 82 -35.40 32.25 19.01
C ALA A 82 -34.33 31.61 19.89
N ALA A 83 -33.73 32.46 20.71
CA ALA A 83 -32.93 32.08 21.86
C ALA A 83 -33.68 31.05 22.72
N SER A 84 -33.02 29.92 22.96
CA SER A 84 -33.36 28.98 24.02
C SER A 84 -32.10 28.75 24.84
N THR A 85 -31.88 29.61 25.83
CA THR A 85 -31.08 29.30 27.00
C THR A 85 -31.85 28.29 27.83
N ASP A 86 -31.45 27.01 27.79
CA ASP A 86 -31.86 26.05 28.81
C ASP A 86 -30.73 25.09 29.17
N ALA A 87 -30.44 25.14 30.47
CA ALA A 87 -29.88 24.13 31.35
C ALA A 87 -28.87 23.11 30.80
N ALA A 88 -27.65 23.24 31.33
CA ALA A 88 -26.69 22.15 31.44
C ALA A 88 -27.32 20.93 32.12
N VAL A 89 -27.71 19.94 31.33
CA VAL A 89 -27.86 18.56 31.78
C VAL A 89 -26.50 17.89 31.55
N ALA A 90 -25.76 17.72 32.64
CA ALA A 90 -24.60 16.84 32.66
C ALA A 90 -25.12 15.39 32.64
N ASP A 91 -25.48 14.91 31.46
CA ASP A 91 -25.63 13.47 31.24
C ASP A 91 -24.22 12.89 31.19
N GLY A 92 -23.85 12.23 32.30
CA GLY A 92 -22.68 11.39 32.36
C GLY A 92 -22.81 10.31 31.31
N MET A 93 -22.09 10.49 30.20
CA MET A 93 -21.73 9.37 29.34
C MET A 93 -20.76 8.52 30.16
N ASP A 94 -21.29 7.50 30.84
CA ASP A 94 -20.54 6.31 31.17
C ASP A 94 -19.88 5.84 29.87
N HIS A 95 -18.59 6.13 29.73
CA HIS A 95 -17.70 5.38 28.87
C HIS A 95 -17.57 3.98 29.48
N ASP A 96 -18.63 3.18 29.32
CA ASP A 96 -18.51 1.74 29.39
C ASP A 96 -17.48 1.37 28.32
N GLY A 97 -16.27 1.08 28.80
CA GLY A 97 -15.13 0.57 28.06
C GLY A 97 -15.53 -0.72 27.38
N SER A 98 -16.22 -0.56 26.26
CA SER A 98 -16.62 -1.62 25.37
C SER A 98 -15.33 -2.14 24.80
N ASP A 99 -14.83 -3.23 25.38
CA ASP A 99 -13.72 -4.01 24.87
C ASP A 99 -13.95 -4.21 23.37
N SER A 100 -13.21 -3.45 22.56
CA SER A 100 -13.08 -3.68 21.14
C SER A 100 -12.50 -5.09 20.99
N SER A 101 -13.39 -6.08 20.88
CA SER A 101 -13.07 -7.48 20.66
C SER A 101 -12.44 -7.59 19.28
N SER A 102 -11.17 -7.23 19.24
CA SER A 102 -10.27 -7.41 18.12
C SER A 102 -10.43 -8.86 17.71
N SER A 103 -11.01 -9.09 16.53
CA SER A 103 -11.40 -10.40 16.03
C SER A 103 -10.14 -11.18 15.62
N CYS A 104 -9.36 -11.58 16.61
CA CYS A 104 -8.15 -12.35 16.42
C CYS A 104 -8.56 -13.82 16.27
N PRO A 105 -8.12 -14.51 15.20
CA PRO A 105 -8.36 -15.93 15.06
C PRO A 105 -7.86 -16.65 16.31
N ASN A 106 -8.73 -17.38 16.99
CA ASN A 106 -8.46 -18.11 18.24
C ASN A 106 -8.30 -17.27 19.53
N GLY A 107 -8.71 -16.00 19.52
CA GLY A 107 -8.78 -15.18 20.74
C GLY A 107 -7.42 -14.77 21.31
N VAL A 108 -6.34 -14.94 20.55
CA VAL A 108 -5.00 -14.46 20.91
C VAL A 108 -4.57 -13.47 19.82
N CYS A 109 -4.71 -12.18 20.11
CA CYS A 109 -4.11 -11.17 19.26
C CYS A 109 -2.60 -11.20 19.46
N PRO A 110 -1.79 -11.18 18.38
CA PRO A 110 -0.38 -10.89 18.55
C PRO A 110 -0.24 -9.54 19.27
N PRO A 111 0.71 -9.41 20.21
CA PRO A 111 0.97 -8.14 20.86
C PRO A 111 1.27 -7.08 19.79
N VAL A 112 0.78 -5.86 20.01
CA VAL A 112 1.09 -4.72 19.14
C VAL A 112 2.60 -4.52 19.17
N ALA A 113 3.27 -4.75 18.04
CA ALA A 113 4.69 -4.52 17.92
C ALA A 113 4.97 -3.02 17.97
N ASN A 114 6.07 -2.64 18.64
CA ASN A 114 6.58 -1.28 18.51
C ASN A 114 7.17 -1.12 17.10
N VAL A 115 6.99 0.02 16.47
CA VAL A 115 7.59 0.34 15.17
C VAL A 115 8.39 1.63 15.28
N CYS A 116 9.35 1.79 14.37
CA CYS A 116 10.06 3.06 14.27
C CYS A 116 9.15 4.10 13.60
N VAL A 117 8.73 5.10 14.38
CA VAL A 117 7.91 6.22 13.92
C VAL A 117 8.75 7.49 13.88
N LEU A 118 8.44 8.43 12.99
CA LEU A 118 9.12 9.72 12.99
C LEU A 118 8.79 10.50 14.27
N ALA A 119 9.81 11.13 14.84
CA ALA A 119 9.63 12.13 15.89
C ALA A 119 9.14 13.44 15.27
N CYS A 120 8.33 14.19 16.00
CA CYS A 120 7.85 15.50 15.56
C CYS A 120 7.63 16.47 16.71
N ALA A 121 7.68 17.76 16.39
CA ALA A 121 7.08 18.82 17.19
C ALA A 121 5.79 19.34 16.52
N THR A 122 5.71 19.24 15.20
CA THR A 122 4.58 19.69 14.36
C THR A 122 4.33 18.69 13.21
N PRO A 123 3.14 18.69 12.58
CA PRO A 123 2.89 17.86 11.40
C PRO A 123 3.90 18.05 10.25
N ALA A 124 4.44 19.26 10.09
CA ALA A 124 5.46 19.55 9.08
C ALA A 124 6.75 18.71 9.24
N ASP A 125 7.08 18.27 10.46
CA ASP A 125 8.25 17.42 10.72
C ASP A 125 8.07 15.99 10.19
N CYS A 126 6.82 15.60 9.89
CA CYS A 126 6.44 14.27 9.39
C CYS A 126 6.51 14.17 7.87
N VAL A 127 6.69 15.30 7.18
CA VAL A 127 6.70 15.37 5.72
C VAL A 127 8.09 15.05 5.20
N TYR A 128 8.21 13.98 4.40
CA TYR A 128 9.47 13.63 3.75
C TYR A 128 9.87 14.69 2.72
N ALA A 129 11.17 14.98 2.64
CA ALA A 129 11.69 15.90 1.64
C ALA A 129 11.38 15.41 0.21
N GLY A 130 10.84 16.31 -0.63
CA GLY A 130 10.51 16.01 -2.03
C GLY A 130 9.10 15.48 -2.27
N THR A 131 8.26 15.40 -1.24
CA THR A 131 6.82 15.15 -1.40
C THR A 131 6.16 16.32 -2.14
N ALA A 132 5.28 15.99 -3.10
CA ALA A 132 4.53 16.99 -3.83
C ALA A 132 3.38 17.51 -2.95
N PRO A 133 3.11 18.84 -2.93
CA PRO A 133 1.93 19.38 -2.27
C PRO A 133 0.64 18.79 -2.86
N GLY A 134 -0.33 18.45 -2.01
CA GLY A 134 -1.64 17.90 -2.41
C GLY A 134 -1.63 16.40 -2.70
N GLY A 135 -0.60 15.68 -2.27
CA GLY A 135 -0.53 14.22 -2.32
C GLY A 135 -0.60 13.63 -0.91
N ILE A 136 -0.79 12.32 -0.78
CA ILE A 136 -1.06 11.65 0.52
C ILE A 136 0.05 11.74 1.59
N TYR A 137 1.17 12.41 1.32
CA TYR A 137 2.30 12.53 2.25
C TYR A 137 2.69 13.99 2.55
N ASP A 138 1.77 14.92 2.32
CA ASP A 138 1.91 16.33 2.69
C ASP A 138 1.47 16.61 4.14
N GLU A 139 1.57 17.87 4.58
CA GLU A 139 1.45 18.27 5.99
C GLU A 139 0.09 17.96 6.62
N ASP A 140 -1.00 18.08 5.87
CA ASP A 140 -2.36 17.80 6.33
C ASP A 140 -2.69 16.30 6.37
N SER A 141 -1.85 15.46 5.78
CA SER A 141 -1.90 14.01 5.90
C SER A 141 -1.28 13.49 7.22
N TRP A 142 -0.78 14.37 8.10
CA TRP A 142 -0.12 13.99 9.35
C TRP A 142 -0.69 14.70 10.58
N VAL A 143 -0.60 14.00 11.72
CA VAL A 143 -0.76 14.60 13.05
C VAL A 143 0.48 14.31 13.89
N CYS A 144 0.94 15.32 14.63
CA CYS A 144 1.97 15.14 15.64
C CYS A 144 1.34 14.89 17.01
N ASN A 145 1.28 13.63 17.44
CA ASN A 145 0.70 13.23 18.72
C ASN A 145 1.81 12.78 19.68
N SER A 146 1.98 13.50 20.79
CA SER A 146 2.93 13.14 21.85
C SER A 146 4.35 12.94 21.33
N GLY A 147 4.78 13.80 20.40
CA GLY A 147 6.10 13.75 19.79
C GLY A 147 6.27 12.73 18.67
N ARG A 148 5.18 12.10 18.20
CA ARG A 148 5.19 11.02 17.19
C ARG A 148 4.32 11.40 15.99
N CYS A 149 4.84 11.16 14.80
CA CYS A 149 4.07 11.28 13.57
C CYS A 149 3.09 10.13 13.44
N ALA A 150 1.81 10.46 13.26
CA ALA A 150 0.79 9.51 12.86
C ALA A 150 0.19 9.95 11.53
N HIS A 151 0.17 9.04 10.56
CA HIS A 151 -0.41 9.29 9.25
C HIS A 151 -1.94 9.21 9.36
N LEU A 152 -2.63 10.18 8.81
CA LEU A 152 -4.10 10.25 8.82
C LEU A 152 -4.73 9.48 7.65
N GLY A 153 -3.91 9.02 6.70
CA GLY A 153 -4.39 8.49 5.45
C GLY A 153 -4.60 9.59 4.40
N CYS A 154 -5.24 9.21 3.30
CA CYS A 154 -5.75 10.19 2.34
C CYS A 154 -6.95 10.95 2.92
N LEU A 155 -7.12 12.21 2.52
CA LEU A 155 -8.28 13.04 2.85
C LEU A 155 -9.32 13.04 1.72
N SER A 156 -8.89 12.77 0.47
CA SER A 156 -9.75 12.76 -0.72
C SER A 156 -9.27 11.85 -1.85
N ASP A 157 -10.17 11.51 -2.77
CA ASP A 157 -9.83 10.81 -4.03
C ASP A 157 -8.83 11.62 -4.89
N ALA A 158 -8.82 12.95 -4.75
CA ALA A 158 -7.93 13.82 -5.50
C ALA A 158 -6.47 13.65 -5.07
N GLU A 159 -6.19 13.51 -3.78
CA GLU A 159 -4.84 13.20 -3.27
C GLU A 159 -4.34 11.84 -3.77
N CYS A 160 -5.23 10.84 -3.79
CA CYS A 160 -4.89 9.54 -4.32
C CYS A 160 -4.54 9.58 -5.80
N SER A 161 -5.20 10.45 -6.57
CA SER A 161 -4.94 10.65 -8.00
C SER A 161 -3.73 11.54 -8.29
N ALA A 162 -3.28 12.31 -7.30
CA ALA A 162 -2.13 13.23 -7.42
C ALA A 162 -0.78 12.52 -7.21
N GLN A 163 -0.78 11.27 -6.74
CA GLN A 163 0.43 10.56 -6.36
C GLN A 163 1.25 10.14 -7.60
N PRO A 164 2.49 10.65 -7.77
CA PRO A 164 3.32 10.28 -8.90
C PRO A 164 3.69 8.79 -8.87
N GLY A 165 3.62 8.12 -10.02
CA GLY A 165 4.03 6.72 -10.17
C GLY A 165 2.91 5.69 -9.91
N LEU A 166 1.78 6.13 -9.38
CA LEU A 166 0.56 5.35 -9.33
C LEU A 166 -0.21 5.60 -10.63
N ASP A 167 -0.13 4.68 -11.60
CA ASP A 167 -0.86 4.76 -12.89
C ASP A 167 -2.37 4.46 -12.73
N TYR A 168 -2.86 4.55 -11.50
CA TYR A 168 -4.26 4.37 -11.17
C TYR A 168 -4.94 5.73 -11.21
N ALA A 169 -5.30 6.17 -12.40
CA ALA A 169 -6.24 7.29 -12.59
C ALA A 169 -7.60 7.06 -11.87
N SER A 170 -7.79 5.88 -11.26
CA SER A 170 -8.98 5.41 -10.58
C SER A 170 -8.77 5.11 -9.09
N MET A 171 -7.76 5.64 -8.40
CA MET A 171 -7.66 5.42 -6.94
C MET A 171 -8.81 6.08 -6.18
N LYS A 172 -9.24 5.42 -5.10
CA LYS A 172 -10.27 5.88 -4.18
C LYS A 172 -9.74 5.98 -2.77
N CYS A 173 -10.09 7.07 -2.11
CA CYS A 173 -9.78 7.29 -0.72
C CYS A 173 -10.86 6.64 0.15
N VAL A 174 -10.55 5.49 0.73
CA VAL A 174 -11.51 4.67 1.47
C VAL A 174 -11.00 4.31 2.85
N MET A 175 -11.92 4.18 3.81
CA MET A 175 -11.59 3.65 5.13
C MET A 175 -11.19 2.17 5.00
N VAL A 176 -10.02 1.81 5.52
CA VAL A 176 -9.56 0.42 5.60
C VAL A 176 -9.66 -0.11 7.03
N SER A 177 -9.42 -1.41 7.21
CA SER A 177 -9.32 -2.01 8.54
C SER A 177 -8.23 -1.30 9.36
N GLY A 178 -8.56 -0.88 10.59
CA GLY A 178 -7.65 -0.11 11.46
C GLY A 178 -7.97 1.39 11.56
N GLY A 179 -9.10 1.83 10.99
CA GLY A 179 -9.65 3.16 11.29
C GLY A 179 -8.96 4.34 10.60
N TYR A 180 -8.13 4.09 9.58
CA TYR A 180 -7.52 5.11 8.74
C TYR A 180 -7.98 4.98 7.29
N LYS A 181 -7.76 6.03 6.49
CA LYS A 181 -8.07 6.04 5.06
C LYS A 181 -6.87 5.62 4.23
N SER A 182 -7.05 4.80 3.22
CA SER A 182 -5.99 4.45 2.26
C SER A 182 -6.46 4.66 0.83
N CYS A 183 -5.51 4.85 -0.07
CA CYS A 183 -5.78 4.88 -1.51
C CYS A 183 -5.79 3.45 -2.05
N LEU A 184 -6.97 2.98 -2.44
CA LEU A 184 -7.14 1.68 -3.10
C LEU A 184 -7.59 1.88 -4.54
N ALA A 185 -7.15 1.01 -5.44
CA ALA A 185 -7.57 1.04 -6.84
C ALA A 185 -9.09 0.82 -6.93
N ALA A 186 -9.81 1.64 -7.68
CA ALA A 186 -11.21 1.36 -7.98
C ALA A 186 -11.34 0.21 -8.96
N CYS A 187 -12.44 -0.52 -8.86
CA CYS A 187 -12.74 -1.65 -9.72
C CYS A 187 -14.23 -1.78 -9.98
N SER A 188 -14.54 -2.49 -11.05
CA SER A 188 -15.85 -3.06 -11.37
C SER A 188 -15.84 -4.59 -11.28
N ALA A 189 -14.67 -5.20 -11.48
CA ALA A 189 -14.43 -6.63 -11.35
C ALA A 189 -12.99 -6.90 -10.85
N PRO A 190 -12.68 -8.11 -10.35
CA PRO A 190 -11.32 -8.48 -9.91
C PRO A 190 -10.22 -8.26 -10.97
N GLY A 191 -10.57 -8.38 -12.26
CA GLY A 191 -9.64 -8.14 -13.36
C GLY A 191 -9.12 -6.70 -13.49
N ASP A 192 -9.75 -5.74 -12.81
CA ASP A 192 -9.33 -4.33 -12.78
C ASP A 192 -8.25 -4.05 -11.73
N CYS A 193 -8.01 -5.01 -10.82
CA CYS A 193 -7.14 -4.86 -9.65
C CYS A 193 -5.64 -5.17 -9.81
N PRO A 194 -5.18 -5.92 -10.83
CA PRO A 194 -3.75 -6.16 -11.01
C PRO A 194 -2.95 -4.87 -11.12
N HIS A 195 -1.78 -4.86 -10.49
CA HIS A 195 -0.94 -3.68 -10.50
C HIS A 195 -0.33 -3.45 -11.90
N PRO A 196 -0.50 -2.27 -12.53
CA PRO A 196 -0.10 -2.05 -13.93
C PRO A 196 1.42 -2.16 -14.13
N SER A 197 2.22 -1.80 -13.12
CA SER A 197 3.68 -2.01 -13.17
C SER A 197 4.14 -3.42 -12.79
N ARG A 198 3.24 -4.33 -12.40
CA ARG A 198 3.54 -5.70 -11.95
C ARG A 198 2.66 -6.76 -12.61
N VAL A 199 2.24 -6.53 -13.86
CA VAL A 199 1.39 -7.47 -14.61
C VAL A 199 2.00 -8.86 -14.77
N ASP A 200 3.33 -8.96 -14.72
CA ASP A 200 4.06 -10.24 -14.83
C ASP A 200 4.23 -10.96 -13.49
N SER A 201 3.85 -10.32 -12.38
CA SER A 201 4.00 -10.91 -11.05
C SER A 201 2.72 -11.65 -10.68
N PRO A 202 2.76 -12.98 -10.47
CA PRO A 202 1.57 -13.73 -10.12
C PRO A 202 0.98 -13.30 -8.77
N LEU A 203 1.80 -12.77 -7.86
CA LEU A 203 1.35 -12.22 -6.57
C LEU A 203 0.39 -11.03 -6.71
N TYR A 204 0.51 -10.28 -7.80
CA TYR A 204 -0.35 -9.14 -8.11
C TYR A 204 -1.35 -9.47 -9.23
N GLY A 205 -1.60 -10.76 -9.49
CA GLY A 205 -2.59 -11.26 -10.43
C GLY A 205 -4.02 -11.02 -9.97
N ALA A 206 -4.98 -11.07 -10.91
CA ALA A 206 -6.38 -10.74 -10.67
C ALA A 206 -7.08 -11.69 -9.69
N ASP A 207 -6.57 -12.91 -9.56
CA ASP A 207 -7.08 -13.91 -8.64
C ASP A 207 -6.73 -13.60 -7.19
N ASN A 208 -5.69 -12.82 -6.93
CA ASN A 208 -5.29 -12.40 -5.58
C ASN A 208 -6.07 -11.17 -5.07
N TYR A 209 -7.11 -10.73 -5.79
CA TYR A 209 -7.96 -9.60 -5.42
C TYR A 209 -9.45 -9.94 -5.55
N GLU A 210 -10.26 -9.27 -4.74
CA GLU A 210 -11.70 -9.15 -4.95
C GLU A 210 -12.08 -7.69 -5.18
N CYS A 211 -13.09 -7.46 -6.01
CA CYS A 211 -13.68 -6.13 -6.16
C CYS A 211 -14.84 -5.94 -5.19
N LYS A 212 -14.60 -5.22 -4.09
CA LYS A 212 -15.57 -5.07 -3.00
C LYS A 212 -15.90 -3.60 -2.81
N ALA A 213 -17.19 -3.27 -2.87
CA ALA A 213 -17.68 -1.89 -2.77
C ALA A 213 -16.99 -0.90 -3.75
N GLY A 214 -16.62 -1.39 -4.94
CA GLY A 214 -15.98 -0.60 -5.98
C GLY A 214 -14.48 -0.34 -5.77
N VAL A 215 -13.84 -1.02 -4.81
CA VAL A 215 -12.39 -0.97 -4.59
C VAL A 215 -11.75 -2.37 -4.55
N CYS A 216 -10.50 -2.44 -4.96
CA CYS A 216 -9.69 -3.64 -4.95
C CYS A 216 -9.28 -3.99 -3.52
N SER A 217 -9.71 -5.15 -3.06
CA SER A 217 -9.32 -5.73 -1.77
C SER A 217 -8.43 -6.93 -2.04
N TYR A 218 -7.20 -6.90 -1.52
CA TYR A 218 -6.29 -8.04 -1.60
C TYR A 218 -6.82 -9.19 -0.74
N ILE A 219 -6.96 -10.39 -1.31
CA ILE A 219 -7.46 -11.58 -0.59
C ILE A 219 -6.34 -12.51 -0.14
N GLY A 220 -5.09 -12.20 -0.52
CA GLY A 220 -3.92 -12.98 -0.16
C GLY A 220 -3.27 -13.66 -1.35
N CYS A 221 -2.25 -14.46 -1.08
CA CYS A 221 -1.64 -15.36 -2.06
C CYS A 221 -2.40 -16.69 -2.14
N HIS A 222 -2.23 -17.45 -3.22
CA HIS A 222 -2.81 -18.77 -3.40
C HIS A 222 -1.80 -19.91 -3.36
N SER A 223 -0.50 -19.65 -3.55
CA SER A 223 0.53 -20.68 -3.46
C SER A 223 1.91 -20.15 -3.12
N ASP A 224 2.78 -21.03 -2.63
CA ASP A 224 4.20 -20.72 -2.42
C ASP A 224 4.88 -20.27 -3.72
N ALA A 225 4.48 -20.81 -4.88
CA ALA A 225 5.04 -20.42 -6.17
C ALA A 225 4.77 -18.95 -6.48
N GLU A 226 3.56 -18.45 -6.19
CA GLU A 226 3.24 -17.03 -6.37
C GLU A 226 4.11 -16.12 -5.51
N CYS A 227 4.36 -16.54 -4.26
CA CYS A 227 5.23 -15.81 -3.36
C CYS A 227 6.69 -15.79 -3.82
N GLN A 228 7.19 -16.93 -4.31
CA GLN A 228 8.56 -17.05 -4.80
C GLN A 228 8.79 -16.25 -6.09
N GLU A 229 7.84 -16.30 -7.02
CA GLU A 229 7.91 -15.58 -8.28
C GLU A 229 7.64 -14.07 -8.08
N GLY A 230 6.68 -13.73 -7.22
CA GLY A 230 6.28 -12.37 -6.95
C GLY A 230 7.28 -11.56 -6.12
N ILE A 231 8.02 -12.22 -5.22
CA ILE A 231 9.07 -11.61 -4.38
C ILE A 231 10.45 -12.11 -4.85
N SER A 232 10.66 -12.06 -6.17
CA SER A 232 11.94 -12.40 -6.76
C SER A 232 13.03 -11.37 -6.38
N GLY A 233 14.28 -11.83 -6.32
CA GLY A 233 15.44 -10.98 -6.01
C GLY A 233 15.88 -11.00 -4.54
N THR A 234 15.20 -11.77 -3.68
CA THR A 234 15.68 -12.08 -2.33
C THR A 234 16.29 -13.49 -2.28
N ALA A 235 17.26 -13.71 -1.40
CA ALA A 235 17.82 -15.05 -1.15
C ALA A 235 16.93 -15.90 -0.23
N LEU A 236 15.82 -15.35 0.26
CA LEU A 236 14.92 -16.01 1.19
C LEU A 236 13.90 -16.86 0.45
N ALA A 237 13.52 -17.97 1.07
CA ALA A 237 12.31 -18.67 0.68
C ALA A 237 11.08 -17.88 1.16
N TRP A 238 10.07 -17.77 0.32
CA TRP A 238 8.75 -17.24 0.65
C TRP A 238 7.70 -18.34 0.51
N VAL A 239 6.79 -18.41 1.47
CA VAL A 239 5.67 -19.35 1.48
C VAL A 239 4.36 -18.59 1.65
N CYS A 240 3.31 -19.10 1.05
CA CYS A 240 1.97 -18.57 1.21
C CYS A 240 1.35 -19.16 2.49
N SER A 241 1.22 -18.34 3.53
CA SER A 241 0.79 -18.80 4.85
C SER A 241 -0.24 -17.87 5.48
N SER A 242 -1.26 -18.45 6.10
CA SER A 242 -2.25 -17.74 6.92
C SER A 242 -2.02 -17.91 8.42
N ALA A 243 -0.93 -18.58 8.82
CA ALA A 243 -0.72 -19.05 10.18
C ALA A 243 -0.74 -17.94 11.24
N LEU A 244 -0.23 -16.74 10.92
CA LEU A 244 -0.12 -15.63 11.87
C LEU A 244 -1.29 -14.65 11.84
N TYR A 245 -1.89 -14.42 10.66
CA TYR A 245 -2.81 -13.30 10.46
C TYR A 245 -4.24 -13.72 10.07
N GLY A 246 -4.48 -15.04 9.88
CA GLY A 246 -5.80 -15.54 9.49
C GLY A 246 -6.19 -15.26 8.03
N PHE A 247 -5.31 -14.62 7.25
CA PHE A 247 -5.42 -14.46 5.81
C PHE A 247 -4.08 -14.82 5.14
N PRO A 248 -4.09 -15.45 3.95
CA PRO A 248 -2.87 -15.95 3.34
C PRO A 248 -1.97 -14.81 2.87
N ILE A 249 -0.74 -14.74 3.37
CA ILE A 249 0.26 -13.78 2.92
C ILE A 249 1.59 -14.46 2.68
N CYS A 250 2.38 -13.88 1.77
CA CYS A 250 3.75 -14.30 1.58
C CYS A 250 4.57 -13.98 2.81
N SER A 251 5.11 -15.02 3.42
CA SER A 251 5.89 -14.93 4.65
C SER A 251 7.18 -15.73 4.53
N THR A 252 8.21 -15.35 5.27
CA THR A 252 9.47 -16.10 5.34
C THR A 252 9.31 -17.25 6.34
N PRO A 253 9.60 -18.51 5.93
CA PRO A 253 9.59 -19.63 6.86
C PRO A 253 10.82 -19.57 7.76
N CYS A 254 10.72 -20.14 8.95
CA CYS A 254 11.81 -20.18 9.90
C CYS A 254 11.79 -21.44 10.76
N THR A 255 12.95 -21.72 11.35
CA THR A 255 13.13 -22.65 12.46
C THR A 255 13.60 -21.91 13.72
N THR A 256 14.30 -20.78 13.53
CA THR A 256 14.79 -19.89 14.58
C THR A 256 14.63 -18.43 14.15
N PRO A 257 14.63 -17.46 15.08
CA PRO A 257 14.60 -16.05 14.73
C PRO A 257 15.73 -15.59 13.80
N SER A 258 16.89 -16.25 13.85
CA SER A 258 18.03 -15.93 12.97
C SER A 258 17.72 -16.15 11.48
N ASP A 259 16.78 -17.05 11.16
CA ASP A 259 16.36 -17.32 9.78
C ASP A 259 15.58 -16.14 9.17
N CYS A 260 15.09 -15.23 10.02
CA CYS A 260 14.27 -14.07 9.65
C CYS A 260 15.09 -12.82 9.33
N THR A 261 16.41 -12.90 9.41
CA THR A 261 17.31 -11.76 9.15
C THR A 261 17.56 -11.63 7.65
N TYR A 262 17.17 -10.50 7.06
CA TYR A 262 17.30 -10.31 5.59
C TYR A 262 18.00 -9.01 5.18
N LEU A 263 18.15 -8.03 6.07
CA LEU A 263 18.97 -6.84 5.85
C LEU A 263 20.19 -6.86 6.78
N ALA A 264 21.29 -7.42 6.29
CA ALA A 264 22.55 -7.45 7.05
C ALA A 264 23.00 -6.03 7.42
N GLY A 265 23.25 -5.80 8.72
CA GLY A 265 23.76 -4.54 9.25
C GLY A 265 22.69 -3.49 9.57
N ASN A 266 21.40 -3.81 9.45
CA ASN A 266 20.34 -2.96 9.97
C ASN A 266 19.80 -3.55 11.28
N PRO A 267 19.94 -2.84 12.41
CA PRO A 267 19.59 -3.39 13.71
C PRO A 267 18.09 -3.70 13.85
N ILE A 268 17.18 -3.02 13.15
CA ILE A 268 15.74 -3.34 13.25
C ILE A 268 15.36 -4.68 12.58
N PHE A 269 16.28 -5.28 11.83
CA PHE A 269 16.08 -6.50 11.05
C PHE A 269 17.03 -7.64 11.46
N ASP A 270 17.60 -7.56 12.67
CA ASP A 270 18.37 -8.64 13.29
C ASP A 270 17.46 -9.64 14.04
N ALA A 271 18.07 -10.69 14.59
CA ALA A 271 17.35 -11.86 15.08
C ALA A 271 16.49 -11.57 16.32
N ASP A 272 16.87 -10.62 17.17
CA ASP A 272 16.13 -10.27 18.40
C ASP A 272 14.85 -9.48 18.13
N ASN A 273 14.71 -8.92 16.93
CA ASN A 273 13.47 -8.30 16.46
C ASN A 273 12.53 -9.28 15.75
N TYR A 274 12.79 -10.59 15.82
CA TYR A 274 11.90 -11.61 15.28
C TYR A 274 11.57 -12.71 16.29
N ALA A 275 10.38 -13.28 16.12
CA ALA A 275 10.01 -14.59 16.64
C ALA A 275 9.77 -15.56 15.48
N CYS A 276 10.09 -16.82 15.72
CA CYS A 276 9.71 -17.90 14.80
C CYS A 276 8.45 -18.59 15.32
N ASP A 277 7.29 -18.06 14.92
CA ASP A 277 6.00 -18.51 15.40
C ASP A 277 5.30 -19.33 14.32
N LEU A 278 4.89 -20.56 14.66
CA LEU A 278 4.23 -21.49 13.73
C LEU A 278 5.04 -21.74 12.44
N GLY A 279 6.38 -21.69 12.54
CA GLY A 279 7.29 -21.88 11.42
C GLY A 279 7.38 -20.67 10.48
N ILE A 280 6.86 -19.51 10.88
CA ILE A 280 6.88 -18.26 10.10
C ILE A 280 7.53 -17.14 10.91
N CYS A 281 8.31 -16.30 10.23
CA CYS A 281 8.91 -15.10 10.80
C CYS A 281 7.85 -14.07 11.17
N ARG A 282 7.79 -13.71 12.45
CA ARG A 282 6.99 -12.59 12.96
C ARG A 282 7.92 -11.49 13.49
N HIS A 283 7.79 -10.28 12.97
CA HIS A 283 8.52 -9.13 13.49
C HIS A 283 7.95 -8.76 14.87
N LEU A 284 8.82 -8.58 15.85
CA LEU A 284 8.48 -8.20 17.22
C LEU A 284 8.44 -6.68 17.40
N GLY A 285 8.90 -5.94 16.40
CA GLY A 285 9.04 -4.51 16.48
C GLY A 285 10.44 -4.07 16.88
N CYS A 286 10.59 -2.78 17.12
CA CYS A 286 11.80 -2.23 17.74
C CYS A 286 11.78 -2.42 19.27
N GLN A 287 12.95 -2.40 19.88
CA GLN A 287 13.21 -2.51 21.31
C GLN A 287 13.59 -1.16 21.94
N SER A 288 14.09 -0.20 21.16
CA SER A 288 14.48 1.12 21.69
C SER A 288 14.54 2.24 20.65
N ASP A 289 14.45 3.49 21.10
CA ASP A 289 14.67 4.67 20.26
C ASP A 289 16.07 4.67 19.61
N ALA A 290 17.08 4.15 20.32
CA ALA A 290 18.45 4.09 19.83
C ALA A 290 18.59 3.18 18.60
N GLU A 291 17.92 2.03 18.63
CA GLU A 291 17.86 1.10 17.50
C GLU A 291 17.18 1.75 16.29
N CYS A 292 16.04 2.43 16.49
CA CYS A 292 15.38 3.17 15.43
C CYS A 292 16.27 4.28 14.84
N ALA A 293 16.94 5.05 15.71
CA ALA A 293 17.85 6.10 15.26
C ALA A 293 19.04 5.55 14.47
N GLU A 294 19.59 4.40 14.85
CA GLU A 294 20.67 3.72 14.13
C GLU A 294 20.19 3.21 12.76
N ALA A 295 19.07 2.48 12.74
CA ALA A 295 18.46 1.90 11.55
C ALA A 295 18.16 2.93 10.45
N TYR A 296 17.77 4.15 10.86
CA TYR A 296 17.37 5.22 9.95
C TYR A 296 18.32 6.42 9.94
N SER A 297 19.52 6.29 10.49
CA SER A 297 20.52 7.37 10.58
C SER A 297 20.85 8.03 9.23
N ALA A 298 20.78 7.28 8.14
CA ALA A 298 21.04 7.77 6.78
C ALA A 298 19.99 8.77 6.27
N THR A 299 18.79 8.82 6.86
CA THR A 299 17.71 9.72 6.46
C THR A 299 17.91 11.16 6.96
N GLY A 300 18.69 11.33 8.04
CA GLY A 300 18.79 12.61 8.76
C GLY A 300 17.54 13.00 9.56
N LEU A 301 16.54 12.11 9.64
CA LEU A 301 15.33 12.29 10.42
C LEU A 301 15.46 11.58 11.78
N SER A 302 14.69 12.03 12.77
CA SER A 302 14.67 11.43 14.10
C SER A 302 13.55 10.39 14.17
N TYR A 303 13.86 9.17 14.61
CA TYR A 303 12.89 8.09 14.79
C TYR A 303 12.80 7.67 16.26
N LEU A 304 11.61 7.29 16.69
CA LEU A 304 11.29 6.78 18.02
C LEU A 304 10.74 5.37 17.90
N CYS A 305 11.00 4.55 18.91
CA CYS A 305 10.38 3.25 19.06
C CYS A 305 9.06 3.38 19.81
N ALA A 306 7.96 3.11 19.13
CA ALA A 306 6.62 3.37 19.65
C ALA A 306 5.63 2.30 19.22
N GLU A 307 4.63 2.01 20.06
CA GLU A 307 3.48 1.21 19.65
C GLU A 307 2.86 1.78 18.37
N SER A 308 2.53 0.90 17.42
CA SER A 308 1.84 1.28 16.20
C SER A 308 0.46 1.90 16.51
N PHE A 309 0.17 3.05 15.91
CA PHE A 309 -1.13 3.73 16.09
C PHE A 309 -2.30 3.03 15.38
N MET A 310 -2.03 2.07 14.50
CA MET A 310 -3.06 1.41 13.68
C MET A 310 -3.96 0.41 14.42
N THR A 311 -3.63 0.06 15.66
CA THR A 311 -4.26 -1.08 16.35
C THR A 311 -5.28 -0.66 17.42
N ARG A 312 -5.91 0.50 17.30
CA ARG A 312 -6.94 0.97 18.26
C ARG A 312 -8.31 1.10 17.61
#